data_AF-T2IJT9-F1
#
_entry.id   AF-T2IJT9-F1
#
_cell.length_a   1.000
_cell.length_b   1.000
_cell.length_c   1.000
_cell.angle_alpha   90.00
_cell.angle_beta   90.00
_cell.angle_gamma   90.00
#
_symmetry.space_group_name_H-M   'P 1'
#
loop_
_entity.id
_entity.type
_entity.pdbx_description
1 polymer ?
#
loop_
_entity_poly.entity_id
_entity_poly.type
_entity_poly.pdbx_seq_one_letter_code
_entity_poly.pdbx_strand_id
1 'polypeptide(L)'
;MLFKVRCRPAFAALFVTLKPEETITVKTDSIISMDGKVTVKTKFFGFWLFALLRKCFGGTDVFVDYLINEKDYPITVVLSQTTIGDIERIDLSEGSICLQPGVFLAYTKGVKIKNHWAGFGSWLAGEGLFKTKLKGKGRVFIAAYGGIIKQTVYQDLEMSQGHLLAYTSKTSLK
;
A
#
# COMPACT_ATOMS: atom_id res chain seq x y z
N MET A 1 -9.10 -5.01 15.39
CA MET A 1 -8.88 -5.46 14.01
C MET A 1 -7.95 -6.65 14.02
N LEU A 2 -8.36 -7.73 13.36
CA LEU A 2 -7.57 -8.95 13.17
C LEU A 2 -7.15 -9.05 11.71
N PHE A 3 -5.95 -9.56 11.46
CA PHE A 3 -5.39 -9.72 10.11
C PHE A 3 -4.75 -11.07 9.97
N LYS A 4 -4.93 -11.70 8.81
CA LYS A 4 -4.20 -12.91 8.45
C LYS A 4 -3.93 -12.91 6.95
N VAL A 5 -2.66 -12.98 6.57
CA VAL A 5 -2.28 -13.28 5.18
C VAL A 5 -2.40 -14.80 4.99
N ARG A 6 -3.08 -15.22 3.94
CA ARG A 6 -3.26 -16.63 3.54
C ARG A 6 -2.81 -16.80 2.09
N CYS A 7 -2.74 -18.04 1.61
CA CYS A 7 -2.47 -18.37 0.20
C CYS A 7 -1.11 -17.88 -0.34
N ARG A 8 -0.14 -17.66 0.56
CA ARG A 8 1.25 -17.30 0.20
C ARG A 8 1.98 -18.48 -0.46
N PRO A 9 3.02 -18.22 -1.27
CA PRO A 9 3.50 -16.90 -1.69
C PRO A 9 2.98 -16.46 -3.08
N ALA A 10 2.25 -17.32 -3.80
CA ALA A 10 1.90 -17.05 -5.20
C ALA A 10 0.55 -16.34 -5.37
N PHE A 11 -0.40 -16.53 -4.46
CA PHE A 11 -1.74 -15.96 -4.56
C PHE A 11 -2.17 -15.40 -3.20
N ALA A 12 -1.27 -14.63 -2.57
CA ALA A 12 -1.47 -14.18 -1.22
C ALA A 12 -2.72 -13.29 -1.11
N ALA A 13 -3.55 -13.56 -0.10
CA ALA A 13 -4.75 -12.78 0.19
C ALA A 13 -4.75 -12.36 1.66
N LEU A 14 -5.07 -11.09 1.91
CA LEU A 14 -5.17 -10.50 3.23
C LEU A 14 -6.62 -10.57 3.71
N PHE A 15 -6.86 -11.38 4.75
CA PHE A 15 -8.12 -11.45 5.46
C PHE A 15 -8.09 -10.44 6.61
N VAL A 16 -9.03 -9.50 6.60
CA VAL A 16 -9.16 -8.46 7.62
C VAL A 16 -10.52 -8.57 8.28
N THR A 17 -10.55 -8.83 9.58
CA THR A 17 -11.78 -8.76 10.38
C THR A 17 -11.84 -7.43 11.10
N LEU A 18 -12.82 -6.61 10.71
CA LEU A 18 -13.14 -5.30 11.28
C LEU A 18 -14.17 -5.49 12.38
N LYS A 19 -13.84 -5.08 13.61
CA LYS A 19 -14.85 -4.93 14.68
C LYS A 19 -15.78 -3.75 14.35
N PRO A 20 -16.94 -3.63 15.02
CA PRO A 20 -17.78 -2.44 14.92
C PRO A 20 -16.95 -1.15 15.03
N GLU A 21 -17.26 -0.18 14.18
CA GLU A 21 -16.63 1.14 14.07
C GLU A 21 -15.15 1.15 13.61
N GLU A 22 -14.54 -0.01 13.35
CA GLU A 22 -13.19 -0.05 12.83
C GLU A 22 -13.13 0.35 11.35
N THR A 23 -12.00 0.96 10.98
CA THR A 23 -11.74 1.43 9.62
C THR A 23 -10.38 0.96 9.14
N ILE A 24 -10.35 0.46 7.91
CA ILE A 24 -9.11 0.20 7.17
C ILE A 24 -9.15 1.01 5.87
N THR A 25 -7.99 1.53 5.46
CA THR A 25 -7.82 2.13 4.14
C THR A 25 -7.17 1.11 3.23
N VAL A 26 -7.73 0.91 2.04
CA VAL A 26 -7.27 -0.09 1.08
C VAL A 26 -7.05 0.55 -0.29
N LYS A 27 -6.21 -0.06 -1.11
CA LYS A 27 -6.10 0.29 -2.53
C LYS A 27 -7.43 0.02 -3.23
N THR A 28 -7.88 0.96 -4.05
CA THR A 28 -9.08 0.75 -4.87
C THR A 28 -8.87 -0.47 -5.78
N ASP A 29 -9.94 -1.22 -6.03
CA ASP A 29 -9.95 -2.47 -6.81
C ASP A 29 -9.17 -3.65 -6.18
N SER A 30 -8.73 -3.54 -4.92
CA SER A 30 -8.06 -4.65 -4.21
C SER A 30 -9.00 -5.60 -3.47
N ILE A 31 -10.30 -5.29 -3.41
CA ILE A 31 -11.28 -6.07 -2.65
C ILE A 31 -11.71 -7.29 -3.46
N ILE A 32 -11.47 -8.48 -2.92
CA ILE A 32 -11.94 -9.76 -3.49
C ILE A 32 -13.36 -10.06 -3.03
N SER A 33 -13.60 -9.96 -1.72
CA SER A 33 -14.89 -10.28 -1.10
C SER A 33 -15.05 -9.55 0.22
N MET A 34 -16.30 -9.41 0.67
CA MET A 34 -16.64 -8.83 1.96
C MET A 34 -17.90 -9.48 2.53
N ASP A 35 -17.98 -9.56 3.85
CA ASP A 35 -19.20 -9.98 4.54
C ASP A 35 -20.26 -8.88 4.42
N GLY A 36 -21.41 -9.22 3.84
CA GLY A 36 -22.56 -8.32 3.72
C GLY A 36 -22.23 -6.99 3.04
N LYS A 37 -22.85 -5.90 3.52
CA LYS A 37 -22.65 -4.54 3.00
C LYS A 37 -21.74 -3.74 3.92
N VAL A 38 -20.57 -3.35 3.42
CA VAL A 38 -19.60 -2.47 4.08
C VAL A 38 -19.74 -1.05 3.53
N THR A 39 -19.60 -0.05 4.39
CA THR A 39 -19.59 1.34 3.93
C THR A 39 -18.22 1.66 3.33
N VAL A 40 -18.23 2.02 2.04
CA VAL A 40 -17.04 2.37 1.26
C VAL A 40 -17.06 3.87 1.01
N LYS A 41 -16.02 4.59 1.44
CA LYS A 41 -15.79 5.99 1.08
C LYS A 41 -14.50 6.10 0.28
N THR A 42 -14.60 6.46 -1.00
CA THR A 42 -13.41 6.64 -1.86
C THR A 42 -12.82 8.02 -1.65
N LYS A 43 -11.49 8.10 -1.56
CA LYS A 43 -10.76 9.36 -1.50
C LYS A 43 -9.58 9.35 -2.45
N PHE A 44 -9.42 10.48 -3.12
CA PHE A 44 -8.28 10.77 -3.97
C PHE A 44 -7.15 11.41 -3.15
N PHE A 45 -5.93 10.91 -3.32
CA PHE A 45 -4.71 11.50 -2.75
C PHE A 45 -3.82 12.06 -3.89
N GLY A 46 -4.28 13.12 -4.55
CA GLY A 46 -3.55 13.78 -5.64
C GLY A 46 -3.93 15.25 -5.82
N PHE A 47 -3.04 16.01 -6.46
CA PHE A 47 -3.20 17.44 -6.76
C PHE A 47 -4.21 17.66 -7.90
N TRP A 48 -4.75 18.86 -8.02
CA TRP A 48 -5.83 19.31 -8.93
C TRP A 48 -5.62 19.08 -10.46
N LEU A 49 -4.50 18.52 -10.89
CA LEU A 49 -4.15 18.36 -12.31
C LEU A 49 -4.44 16.93 -12.77
N PHE A 50 -5.71 16.56 -12.62
CA PHE A 50 -6.26 15.24 -12.83
C PHE A 50 -6.10 14.72 -14.28
N ALA A 51 -6.08 15.63 -15.26
CA ALA A 51 -6.06 15.27 -16.68
C ALA A 51 -4.66 14.93 -17.22
N LEU A 52 -3.60 15.60 -16.74
CA LEU A 52 -2.23 15.35 -17.21
C LEU A 52 -1.65 14.08 -16.58
N LEU A 53 -1.98 13.82 -15.31
CA LEU A 53 -1.46 12.67 -14.57
C LEU A 53 -2.04 11.34 -15.09
N ARG A 54 -3.31 11.29 -15.52
CA ARG A 54 -3.92 10.06 -16.04
C ARG A 54 -3.22 9.52 -17.30
N LYS A 55 -2.61 10.40 -18.10
CA LYS A 55 -1.92 10.04 -19.36
C LYS A 55 -0.47 9.57 -19.14
N CYS A 56 0.18 10.00 -18.06
CA CYS A 56 1.57 9.66 -17.74
C CYS A 56 1.70 8.61 -16.61
N PHE A 57 0.66 8.37 -15.81
CA PHE A 57 0.74 7.60 -14.56
C PHE A 57 -0.23 6.42 -14.50
N GLY A 58 -0.19 5.54 -15.51
CA GLY A 58 -0.94 4.28 -15.53
C GLY A 58 -0.56 3.25 -14.45
N GLY A 59 -0.05 3.69 -13.28
CA GLY A 59 0.48 2.80 -12.25
C GLY A 59 0.70 3.40 -10.86
N THR A 60 0.14 4.58 -10.54
CA THR A 60 0.25 5.14 -9.18
C THR A 60 -0.97 4.82 -8.33
N ASP A 61 -0.74 4.57 -7.03
CA ASP A 61 -1.78 4.32 -6.03
C ASP A 61 -2.46 5.65 -5.63
N VAL A 62 -3.18 6.26 -6.59
CA VAL A 62 -3.76 7.61 -6.40
C VAL A 62 -5.13 7.59 -5.71
N PHE A 63 -5.78 6.43 -5.72
CA PHE A 63 -7.10 6.21 -5.15
C PHE A 63 -7.04 5.17 -4.04
N VAL A 64 -7.71 5.50 -2.94
CA VAL A 64 -7.88 4.57 -1.82
C VAL A 64 -9.33 4.61 -1.35
N ASP A 65 -9.76 3.47 -0.83
CA ASP A 65 -11.08 3.29 -0.25
C ASP A 65 -10.98 3.16 1.27
N TYR A 66 -11.81 3.90 1.99
CA TYR A 66 -12.04 3.72 3.41
C TYR A 66 -13.17 2.71 3.59
N LEU A 67 -12.84 1.55 4.15
CA LEU A 67 -13.81 0.54 4.52
C LEU A 67 -14.13 0.68 6.01
N ILE A 68 -15.39 0.98 6.30
CA ILE A 68 -15.87 1.24 7.65
C ILE A 68 -16.89 0.18 8.02
N ASN A 69 -16.68 -0.50 9.15
CA ASN A 69 -17.70 -1.39 9.70
C ASN A 69 -18.73 -0.58 10.51
N GLU A 70 -19.88 -0.30 9.90
CA GLU A 70 -21.02 0.37 10.57
C GLU A 70 -22.04 -0.65 11.15
N LYS A 71 -21.68 -1.94 11.20
CA LYS A 71 -22.49 -2.99 11.85
C LYS A 71 -22.12 -3.12 13.32
N ASP A 72 -23.01 -3.75 14.08
CA ASP A 72 -22.86 -4.11 15.49
C ASP A 72 -22.12 -5.44 15.71
N TYR A 73 -21.77 -6.16 14.64
CA TYR A 73 -20.96 -7.38 14.67
C TYR A 73 -19.70 -7.27 13.79
N PRO A 74 -18.68 -8.15 14.00
CA PRO A 74 -17.48 -8.15 13.17
C PRO A 74 -17.76 -8.59 11.73
N ILE A 75 -17.12 -7.92 10.78
CA ILE A 75 -17.18 -8.25 9.34
C ILE A 75 -15.79 -8.59 8.81
N THR A 76 -15.71 -9.48 7.84
CA THR A 76 -14.46 -9.83 7.16
C THR A 76 -14.42 -9.22 5.76
N VAL A 77 -13.28 -8.64 5.40
CA VAL A 77 -12.96 -8.23 4.03
C VAL A 77 -11.71 -8.98 3.59
N VAL A 78 -11.71 -9.45 2.35
CA VAL A 78 -10.57 -10.14 1.73
C VAL A 78 -9.99 -9.23 0.67
N LEU A 79 -8.68 -8.97 0.76
CA LEU A 79 -7.95 -8.08 -0.13
C LEU A 79 -6.83 -8.83 -0.84
N SER A 80 -6.57 -8.51 -2.11
CA SER A 80 -5.38 -8.97 -2.85
C SER A 80 -5.03 -7.99 -3.96
N GLN A 81 -3.83 -8.12 -4.50
CA GLN A 81 -3.46 -7.58 -5.80
C GLN A 81 -4.04 -8.46 -6.94
N THR A 82 -4.07 -7.90 -8.15
CA THR A 82 -4.52 -8.58 -9.38
C THR A 82 -3.43 -9.43 -10.04
N THR A 83 -2.19 -9.32 -9.58
CA THR A 83 -1.02 -10.04 -10.09
C THR A 83 -0.64 -11.23 -9.20
N ILE A 84 0.05 -12.21 -9.78
CA ILE A 84 0.60 -13.35 -9.04
C ILE A 84 1.70 -12.85 -8.10
N GLY A 85 1.57 -13.12 -6.81
CA GLY A 85 2.62 -12.82 -5.85
C GLY A 85 2.13 -12.76 -4.42
N ASP A 86 2.88 -12.01 -3.62
CA ASP A 86 2.84 -12.11 -2.17
C ASP A 86 2.41 -10.80 -1.49
N ILE A 87 2.03 -10.89 -0.21
CA ILE A 87 1.61 -9.75 0.62
C ILE A 87 2.44 -9.70 1.90
N GLU A 88 3.07 -8.56 2.18
CA GLU A 88 3.88 -8.36 3.39
C GLU A 88 3.31 -7.31 4.34
N ARG A 89 3.42 -7.57 5.65
CA ARG A 89 3.00 -6.65 6.72
C ARG A 89 4.19 -5.86 7.25
N ILE A 90 4.04 -4.55 7.30
CA ILE A 90 5.01 -3.61 7.89
C ILE A 90 4.35 -2.92 9.08
N ASP A 91 4.88 -3.15 10.28
CA ASP A 91 4.43 -2.47 11.50
C ASP A 91 5.15 -1.13 11.67
N LEU A 92 4.40 -0.04 11.78
CA LEU A 92 4.89 1.32 12.03
C LEU A 92 4.57 1.73 13.47
N SER A 93 5.58 2.15 14.23
CA SER A 93 5.43 2.73 15.57
C SER A 93 5.45 4.27 15.52
N GLU A 94 6.58 4.85 15.10
CA GLU A 94 6.77 6.30 14.92
C GLU A 94 7.49 6.66 13.61
N GLY A 95 7.91 5.63 12.86
CA GLY A 95 8.67 5.77 11.63
C GLY A 95 7.83 6.10 10.41
N SER A 96 8.51 6.11 9.27
CA SER A 96 7.87 6.14 7.96
C SER A 96 8.52 5.17 7.01
N ILE A 97 7.71 4.63 6.11
CA ILE A 97 8.12 3.75 5.03
C ILE A 97 7.85 4.48 3.70
N CYS A 98 8.81 4.41 2.79
CA CYS A 98 8.65 4.81 1.41
C CYS A 98 8.31 3.57 0.59
N LEU A 99 7.30 3.68 -0.28
CA LEU A 99 6.84 2.62 -1.16
C LEU A 99 7.14 2.99 -2.61
N GLN A 100 7.56 2.01 -3.41
CA GLN A 100 7.56 2.14 -4.86
C GLN A 100 6.11 2.17 -5.40
N PRO A 101 5.87 2.77 -6.58
CA PRO A 101 4.55 2.79 -7.18
C PRO A 101 3.96 1.38 -7.36
N GLY A 102 2.69 1.21 -7.04
CA GLY A 102 1.92 0.01 -7.35
C GLY A 102 1.93 -1.07 -6.26
N VAL A 103 2.82 -0.96 -5.26
CA VAL A 103 2.98 -1.98 -4.21
C VAL A 103 2.05 -1.77 -3.00
N PHE A 104 1.37 -0.61 -2.91
CA PHE A 104 0.48 -0.34 -1.80
C PHE A 104 -0.75 -1.27 -1.84
N LEU A 105 -1.10 -1.90 -0.71
CA LEU A 105 -2.33 -2.68 -0.59
C LEU A 105 -3.30 -2.08 0.44
N ALA A 106 -2.86 -1.87 1.68
CA ALA A 106 -3.73 -1.36 2.74
C ALA A 106 -2.95 -0.73 3.90
N TYR A 107 -3.61 0.09 4.72
CA TYR A 107 -3.09 0.53 6.01
C TYR A 107 -4.19 0.73 7.05
N THR A 108 -3.84 0.59 8.33
CA THR A 108 -4.79 0.77 9.45
C THR A 108 -4.93 2.22 9.89
N LYS A 109 -6.02 2.54 10.59
CA LYS A 109 -6.19 3.82 11.30
C LYS A 109 -4.92 4.19 12.09
N GLY A 110 -4.52 5.46 12.02
CA GLY A 110 -3.29 5.98 12.64
C GLY A 110 -2.12 6.14 11.66
N VAL A 111 -2.18 5.51 10.48
CA VAL A 111 -1.25 5.74 9.37
C VAL A 111 -1.83 6.76 8.40
N LYS A 112 -0.98 7.62 7.84
CA LYS A 112 -1.33 8.56 6.78
C LYS A 112 -0.42 8.34 5.57
N ILE A 113 -1.03 8.30 4.38
CA ILE A 113 -0.33 8.28 3.10
C ILE A 113 -0.10 9.72 2.60
N LYS A 114 1.09 10.01 2.09
CA LYS A 114 1.46 11.26 1.43
C LYS A 114 2.25 10.94 0.16
N ASN A 115 1.84 11.53 -0.96
CA ASN A 115 2.60 11.50 -2.20
C ASN A 115 3.50 12.73 -2.27
N HIS A 116 4.80 12.53 -2.50
CA HIS A 116 5.79 13.60 -2.61
C HIS A 116 6.31 13.67 -4.04
N TRP A 117 6.35 14.86 -4.63
CA TRP A 117 6.96 15.09 -5.95
C TRP A 117 8.46 14.86 -5.88
N ALA A 118 8.97 13.89 -6.63
CA ALA A 118 10.38 13.55 -6.71
C ALA A 118 11.07 14.22 -7.92
N GLY A 119 10.30 14.86 -8.81
CA GLY A 119 10.83 15.65 -9.92
C GLY A 119 11.19 14.84 -11.17
N PHE A 120 11.43 15.56 -12.27
CA PHE A 120 11.75 14.96 -13.57
C PHE A 120 13.09 14.20 -13.59
N GLY A 121 14.06 14.58 -12.73
CA GLY A 121 15.31 13.82 -12.58
C GLY A 121 15.08 12.39 -12.06
N SER A 122 14.19 12.24 -11.06
CA SER A 122 13.73 10.94 -10.54
C SER A 122 13.06 10.10 -11.64
N TRP A 123 12.29 10.73 -12.52
CA TRP A 123 11.65 10.02 -13.64
C TRP A 123 12.62 9.58 -14.72
N LEU A 124 13.58 10.43 -15.10
CA LEU A 124 14.64 10.06 -16.04
C LEU A 124 15.54 8.93 -15.48
N ALA A 125 15.69 8.87 -14.15
CA ALA A 125 16.35 7.77 -13.44
C ALA A 125 15.44 6.54 -13.22
N GLY A 126 14.22 6.53 -13.76
CA GLY A 126 13.27 5.42 -13.63
C GLY A 126 12.54 5.32 -12.29
N GLU A 127 12.86 6.15 -11.29
CA GLU A 127 12.28 6.11 -9.92
C GLU A 127 10.81 6.58 -9.88
N GLY A 128 10.28 7.03 -11.02
CA GLY A 128 8.99 7.69 -11.13
C GLY A 128 9.05 9.15 -10.68
N LEU A 129 7.99 9.90 -10.98
CA LEU A 129 7.88 11.33 -10.64
C LEU A 129 7.42 11.57 -9.19
N PHE A 130 6.96 10.54 -8.49
CA PHE A 130 6.42 10.65 -7.13
C PHE A 130 6.90 9.52 -6.23
N LYS A 131 7.16 9.85 -4.97
CA LYS A 131 7.44 8.90 -3.89
C LYS A 131 6.24 8.81 -2.96
N THR A 132 5.69 7.61 -2.77
CA THR A 132 4.60 7.37 -1.83
C THR A 132 5.17 7.08 -0.45
N LYS A 133 4.79 7.89 0.55
CA LYS A 133 5.30 7.79 1.92
C LYS A 133 4.16 7.56 2.89
N LEU A 134 4.27 6.53 3.72
CA LEU A 134 3.35 6.28 4.82
C LEU A 134 4.03 6.57 6.15
N LYS A 135 3.35 7.33 7.02
CA LYS A 135 3.85 7.74 8.34
C LYS A 135 2.76 7.62 9.39
N GLY A 136 3.14 7.23 10.60
CA GLY A 136 2.26 7.18 11.77
C GLY A 136 2.43 5.90 12.56
N LYS A 137 1.43 5.58 13.37
CA LYS A 137 1.38 4.36 14.18
C LYS A 137 0.29 3.44 13.66
N GLY A 138 0.65 2.21 13.26
CA GLY A 138 -0.28 1.23 12.74
C GLY A 138 0.39 0.17 11.88
N ARG A 139 -0.39 -0.54 11.07
CA ARG A 139 0.13 -1.55 10.12
C ARG A 139 -0.08 -1.07 8.69
N VAL A 140 0.90 -1.34 7.85
CA VAL A 140 0.88 -1.17 6.40
C VAL A 140 1.00 -2.54 5.77
N PHE A 141 0.26 -2.78 4.70
CA PHE A 141 0.33 -3.99 3.90
C PHE A 141 0.75 -3.60 2.49
N ILE A 142 1.76 -4.29 1.99
CA ILE A 142 2.23 -4.16 0.61
C ILE A 142 1.98 -5.47 -0.12
N ALA A 143 1.76 -5.39 -1.43
CA ALA A 143 1.64 -6.54 -2.32
C ALA A 143 2.58 -6.35 -3.50
N ALA A 144 3.21 -7.43 -3.97
CA ALA A 144 4.12 -7.36 -5.10
C ALA A 144 4.02 -8.60 -5.98
N TYR A 145 4.33 -8.43 -7.27
CA TYR A 145 4.51 -9.56 -8.17
C TYR A 145 5.69 -10.43 -7.70
N GLY A 146 5.46 -11.74 -7.59
CA GLY A 146 6.45 -12.70 -7.08
C GLY A 146 6.58 -12.74 -5.56
N GLY A 147 7.64 -13.39 -5.07
CA GLY A 147 7.93 -13.53 -3.65
C GLY A 147 8.56 -12.27 -3.05
N ILE A 148 8.32 -12.02 -1.76
CA ILE A 148 8.85 -10.85 -1.05
C ILE A 148 9.95 -11.29 -0.08
N ILE A 149 11.10 -10.62 -0.16
CA ILE A 149 12.23 -10.80 0.77
C ILE A 149 12.40 -9.52 1.58
N LYS A 150 12.49 -9.67 2.90
CA LYS A 150 12.81 -8.58 3.83
C LYS A 150 14.27 -8.68 4.25
N GLN A 151 15.05 -7.65 3.94
CA GLN A 151 16.48 -7.62 4.23
C GLN A 151 16.87 -6.35 4.98
N THR A 152 17.72 -6.49 5.99
CA THR A 152 18.44 -5.37 6.61
C THR A 152 19.75 -5.18 5.87
N VAL A 153 20.01 -3.95 5.45
CA VAL A 153 21.17 -3.58 4.64
C VAL A 153 22.16 -2.82 5.52
N TYR A 154 23.39 -3.33 5.63
CA TYR A 154 24.46 -2.75 6.46
C TYR A 154 25.57 -2.06 5.64
N GLN A 155 25.70 -2.43 4.37
CA GLN A 155 26.65 -1.89 3.40
C GLN A 155 25.88 -1.49 2.13
N ASP A 156 26.55 -0.85 1.18
CA ASP A 156 25.92 -0.50 -0.10
C ASP A 156 25.41 -1.78 -0.80
N LEU A 157 24.14 -1.74 -1.24
CA LEU A 157 23.47 -2.83 -1.93
C LEU A 157 22.92 -2.30 -3.26
N GLU A 158 23.51 -2.77 -4.35
CA GLU A 158 23.02 -2.48 -5.69
C GLU A 158 21.88 -3.45 -6.04
N MET A 159 20.77 -2.92 -6.53
CA MET A 159 19.64 -3.71 -6.99
C MET A 159 18.94 -3.04 -8.14
N SER A 160 18.29 -3.85 -8.98
CA SER A 160 17.36 -3.33 -9.97
C SER A 160 16.20 -2.61 -9.27
N GLN A 161 15.96 -1.37 -9.65
CA GLN A 161 14.88 -0.53 -9.12
C GLN A 161 13.49 -1.19 -9.15
N GLY A 162 13.17 -1.93 -10.22
CA GLY A 162 11.90 -2.67 -10.33
C GLY A 162 11.71 -3.81 -9.31
N HIS A 163 12.75 -4.16 -8.55
CA HIS A 163 12.70 -5.18 -7.50
C HIS A 163 12.75 -4.58 -6.09
N LEU A 164 12.93 -3.25 -5.97
CA LEU A 164 12.75 -2.55 -4.71
C LEU A 164 11.25 -2.36 -4.48
N LEU A 165 10.73 -2.77 -3.32
CA LEU A 165 9.30 -2.61 -2.99
C LEU A 165 9.08 -1.46 -2.01
N ALA A 166 9.81 -1.51 -0.89
CA ALA A 166 9.67 -0.55 0.19
C ALA A 166 10.99 -0.39 0.94
N TYR A 167 11.23 0.80 1.46
CA TYR A 167 12.43 1.10 2.25
C TYR A 167 12.11 2.08 3.36
N THR A 168 12.88 2.03 4.45
CA THR A 168 12.71 2.97 5.55
C THR A 168 13.16 4.36 5.10
N SER A 169 12.52 5.42 5.61
CA SER A 169 12.90 6.78 5.21
C SER A 169 14.31 7.22 5.63
N LYS A 170 15.03 6.42 6.43
CA LYS A 170 16.43 6.65 6.80
C LYS A 170 17.41 6.11 5.76
N THR A 171 16.95 5.22 4.89
CA THR A 171 17.77 4.65 3.81
C THR A 171 17.92 5.67 2.69
N SER A 172 19.16 6.02 2.34
CA SER A 172 19.45 6.83 1.17
C SER A 172 19.39 5.95 -0.08
N LEU A 173 18.71 6.42 -1.11
CA LEU A 173 18.82 5.89 -2.46
C LEU A 173 19.72 6.83 -3.25
N LYS A 174 20.61 6.28 -4.06
CA LYS A 174 21.53 7.01 -4.94
C LYS A 174 21.26 6.58 -6.37
#